data_AF-B7C7T8-F1
#
_entry.id   AF-B7C7T8-F1
#
_cell.length_a   1.000
_cell.length_b   1.000
_cell.length_c   1.000
_cell.angle_alpha   90.00
_cell.angle_beta   90.00
_cell.angle_gamma   90.00
#
_symmetry.space_group_name_H-M   'P 1'
#
loop_
_entity.id
_entity.type
_entity.pdbx_description
1 polymer ?
#
loop_
_entity_poly.entity_id
_entity_poly.type
_entity_poly.pdbx_seq_one_letter_code
_entity_poly.pdbx_strand_id
1 'polypeptide(L)' 'YKHQVDQIILISGDSDFVSASKLARREGIDFILDPLGATIKPALFEHIDGLRSCDKNFYNSTSSKKNKVDISKTNKQI' A
#
# COMPACT_ATOMS: atom_id res chain seq x y z
N TYR A 1 -8.53 29.76 -9.27
CA TYR A 1 -8.44 28.51 -10.06
C TYR A 1 -7.28 27.66 -9.54
N LYS A 2 -7.52 26.68 -8.66
CA LYS A 2 -6.44 25.79 -8.17
C LYS A 2 -6.93 24.38 -7.75
N HIS A 3 -7.84 23.80 -8.52
CA HIS A 3 -8.06 22.35 -8.54
C HIS A 3 -7.62 21.86 -9.92
N GLN A 4 -6.35 21.47 -10.05
CA GLN A 4 -5.81 20.99 -11.33
C GLN A 4 -6.07 19.49 -11.52
N VAL A 5 -6.13 18.75 -10.42
CA VAL A 5 -6.31 17.30 -10.43
C VAL A 5 -7.13 16.89 -9.19
N ASP A 6 -7.95 15.87 -9.34
CA ASP A 6 -8.71 15.25 -8.25
C ASP A 6 -7.99 14.02 -7.68
N GLN A 7 -7.14 13.39 -8.49
CA GLN A 7 -6.43 12.16 -8.13
C GLN A 7 -5.03 12.12 -8.74
N ILE A 8 -4.06 11.65 -7.96
CA ILE A 8 -2.68 11.41 -8.39
C ILE A 8 -2.40 9.91 -8.24
N ILE A 9 -1.88 9.30 -9.30
CA ILE A 9 -1.45 7.90 -9.33
C ILE A 9 0.06 7.89 -9.49
N LEU A 10 0.77 7.49 -8.45
CA LEU A 10 2.22 7.31 -8.45
C LEU A 10 2.53 5.87 -8.90
N ILE A 11 3.20 5.73 -10.04
CA ILE A 11 3.72 4.44 -10.51
C ILE A 11 5.23 4.46 -10.28
N SER A 12 5.68 3.93 -9.14
CA SER A 12 7.08 3.98 -8.74
C SER A 12 7.39 3.01 -7.60
N GLY A 13 8.64 2.52 -7.54
CA GLY A 13 9.19 1.80 -6.38
C GLY A 13 9.89 2.70 -5.36
N ASP A 14 9.88 4.02 -5.56
CA ASP A 14 10.67 4.98 -4.77
C ASP A 14 9.89 5.57 -3.57
N SER A 15 10.60 5.74 -2.46
CA SER A 15 10.08 6.25 -1.19
C SER A 15 10.13 7.77 -1.03
N ASP A 16 10.76 8.50 -1.94
CA ASP A 16 11.01 9.94 -1.77
C ASP A 16 9.75 10.82 -1.98
N PHE A 17 8.64 10.23 -2.40
CA PHE A 17 7.37 10.92 -2.66
C PHE A 17 6.49 11.21 -1.43
N VAL A 18 6.95 10.88 -0.21
CA VAL A 18 6.21 11.17 1.05
C VAL A 18 5.86 12.65 1.18
N SER A 19 6.77 13.54 0.77
CA SER A 19 6.57 14.99 0.82
C SER A 19 5.41 15.43 -0.07
N ALA A 20 5.33 14.84 -1.26
CA ALA A 20 4.32 15.15 -2.27
C ALA A 20 2.95 14.58 -1.87
N SER A 21 2.89 13.36 -1.35
CA SER A 21 1.63 12.74 -0.91
C SER A 21 0.99 13.52 0.25
N LYS A 22 1.79 14.01 1.19
CA LYS A 22 1.31 14.89 2.28
C LYS A 22 0.69 16.18 1.76
N LEU A 23 1.29 16.79 0.73
CA LEU A 23 0.74 18.01 0.14
C LEU A 23 -0.57 17.70 -0.58
N ALA A 24 -0.60 16.65 -1.39
CA ALA A 24 -1.81 16.21 -2.11
C ALA A 24 -2.98 15.95 -1.16
N ARG A 25 -2.74 15.22 -0.05
CA ARG A 25 -3.76 14.99 0.97
C ARG A 25 -4.28 16.26 1.63
N ARG A 26 -3.41 17.24 1.87
CA ARG A 26 -3.80 18.55 2.42
C ARG A 26 -4.67 19.35 1.46
N GLU A 27 -4.46 19.17 0.16
CA GLU A 27 -5.28 19.78 -0.89
C GLU A 27 -6.58 18.99 -1.16
N GLY A 28 -6.76 17.82 -0.52
CA GLY A 28 -7.93 16.96 -0.70
C GLY A 28 -7.86 16.11 -1.96
N ILE A 29 -6.66 15.88 -2.50
CA ILE A 29 -6.40 15.07 -3.69
C ILE A 29 -6.12 13.64 -3.25
N ASP A 30 -6.75 12.67 -3.91
CA ASP A 30 -6.56 11.25 -3.65
C ASP A 30 -5.19 10.78 -4.19
N PHE A 31 -4.36 10.18 -3.33
CA PHE A 31 -3.00 9.77 -3.70
C PHE A 31 -2.85 8.23 -3.69
N ILE A 32 -2.75 7.63 -4.87
CA ILE A 32 -2.66 6.18 -5.09
C ILE A 32 -1.24 5.79 -5.49
N LEU A 33 -0.75 4.63 -5.03
CA LEU A 33 0.56 4.10 -5.39
C LEU A 33 0.47 2.73 -6.08
N ASP A 34 1.17 2.56 -7.19
CA ASP A 34 1.50 1.29 -7.85
C ASP A 34 3.01 1.03 -7.77
N PRO A 35 3.46 0.07 -6.95
CA PRO A 35 4.88 -0.28 -6.85
C PRO A 35 5.45 -1.11 -8.00
N LEU A 36 4.64 -1.55 -8.98
CA LEU A 36 5.08 -2.47 -10.03
C LEU A 36 5.79 -3.74 -9.49
N GLY A 37 5.33 -4.25 -8.34
CA GLY A 37 5.92 -5.42 -7.68
C GLY A 37 7.14 -5.15 -6.80
N ALA A 38 7.56 -3.89 -6.63
CA ALA A 38 8.64 -3.52 -5.72
C ALA A 38 8.22 -3.61 -4.24
N THR A 39 9.17 -3.91 -3.37
CA THR A 39 8.93 -3.95 -1.92
C THR A 39 8.94 -2.53 -1.37
N ILE A 40 7.75 -1.98 -1.08
CA ILE A 40 7.63 -0.62 -0.56
C ILE A 40 7.96 -0.57 0.93
N LYS A 41 8.68 0.46 1.35
CA LYS A 41 8.90 0.74 2.77
C LYS A 41 7.57 1.08 3.47
N PRO A 42 7.34 0.59 4.71
CA PRO A 42 6.12 0.86 5.46
C PRO A 42 5.88 2.37 5.71
N ALA A 43 6.95 3.17 5.77
CA ALA A 43 6.86 4.61 5.94
C ALA A 43 6.12 5.33 4.79
N LEU A 44 6.23 4.89 3.53
CA LEU A 44 5.48 5.49 2.43
C LEU A 44 4.01 5.00 2.45
N PHE A 45 3.79 3.76 2.87
CA PHE A 45 2.48 3.12 2.90
C PHE A 45 1.48 3.82 3.84
N GLU A 46 1.94 4.39 4.95
CA GLU A 46 1.09 5.17 5.87
C GLU A 46 0.61 6.51 5.28
N HIS A 47 1.24 6.97 4.18
CA HIS A 47 0.99 8.29 3.59
C HIS A 47 0.28 8.22 2.23
N ILE A 48 -0.20 7.05 1.82
CA ILE A 48 -0.98 6.84 0.59
C ILE A 48 -2.43 6.47 0.94
N ASP A 49 -3.38 6.84 0.07
CA ASP A 49 -4.81 6.51 0.23
C ASP A 49 -5.11 5.07 -0.15
N GLY A 50 -4.44 4.58 -1.19
CA GLY A 50 -4.66 3.25 -1.72
C GLY A 50 -3.44 2.73 -2.48
N LEU A 51 -3.26 1.43 -2.41
CA LEU A 51 -2.29 0.71 -3.23
C LEU A 51 -3.05 -0.02 -4.33
N ARG A 52 -2.78 0.34 -5.59
CA ARG A 52 -3.36 -0.33 -6.76
C ARG A 52 -2.21 -0.79 -7.63
N SER A 53 -2.13 -2.09 -7.89
CA SER A 53 -1.30 -2.61 -8.96
C SER A 53 -2.15 -2.98 -10.16
N CYS A 54 -1.79 -2.48 -11.34
CA CYS A 54 -2.54 -2.75 -12.57
C CYS A 54 -2.28 -4.16 -13.12
N ASP A 55 -1.20 -4.82 -12.71
CA ASP A 55 -0.81 -6.13 -13.23
C ASP A 55 -1.30 -7.28 -12.33
N LYS A 56 -2.07 -8.20 -12.93
CA LYS A 56 -2.54 -9.44 -12.25
C LYS A 56 -1.38 -10.33 -11.78
N ASN A 57 -0.21 -10.20 -12.40
CA ASN A 57 0.99 -10.95 -12.06
C ASN A 57 1.64 -10.50 -10.74
N PHE A 58 1.41 -9.25 -10.30
CA PHE A 58 1.93 -8.72 -9.04
C PHE A 58 0.94 -8.81 -7.87
N TYR A 59 -0.30 -9.25 -8.12
CA TYR A 59 -1.35 -9.39 -7.09
C TYR A 59 -1.11 -10.50 -6.04
N ASN A 60 -0.03 -11.26 -6.14
CA ASN A 60 0.17 -12.48 -5.35
C ASN A 60 1.21 -12.41 -4.23
N SER A 61 1.84 -11.25 -3.98
CA SER A 61 2.96 -11.20 -3.01
C SER A 61 2.60 -10.70 -1.59
N THR A 62 1.48 -9.98 -1.41
CA THR A 62 1.15 -9.35 -0.11
C THR A 62 0.12 -10.11 0.74
N SER A 63 -0.51 -11.16 0.21
CA SER A 63 -1.55 -11.95 0.92
C SER A 63 -1.03 -13.21 1.62
N SER A 64 0.26 -13.54 1.55
CA SER A 64 0.81 -14.81 2.09
C SER A 64 1.45 -14.71 3.48
N LYS A 65 1.36 -13.57 4.18
CA LYS A 65 1.84 -13.40 5.57
C LYS A 65 0.75 -12.85 6.49
N LYS A 66 -0.38 -13.56 6.61
CA LYS A 66 -1.21 -13.52 7.82
C LYS A 66 -1.22 -14.91 8.43
N ASN A 67 -0.28 -15.11 9.36
CA ASN A 67 -0.36 -15.96 10.55
C ASN A 67 -1.40 -17.10 10.54
N LYS A 68 -0.98 -18.32 10.20
CA LYS A 68 -1.58 -19.54 10.80
C LYS A 68 -1.01 -19.69 12.21
N VAL A 69 -1.59 -19.00 13.17
CA VAL A 69 -1.47 -19.35 14.59
C VAL A 69 -2.82 -19.92 15.00
N ASP A 70 -3.04 -21.21 14.74
CA ASP A 70 -4.23 -21.95 15.16
C ASP A 70 -3.79 -23.16 16.02
N ILE A 71 -3.46 -22.89 17.29
CA ILE A 71 -4.13 -23.31 18.53
C ILE A 71 -4.71 -24.75 18.61
N SER A 72 -4.31 -25.71 17.77
CA SER A 72 -4.81 -27.10 17.81
C SER A 72 -4.06 -28.06 18.75
N LYS A 73 -3.12 -27.57 19.58
CA LYS A 73 -2.45 -28.41 20.61
C LYS A 73 -3.00 -28.18 22.02
N THR A 74 -4.26 -27.79 22.12
CA THR A 74 -5.03 -27.87 23.37
C THR A 74 -5.20 -29.33 23.76
N ASN A 75 -4.55 -29.72 24.86
CA ASN A 75 -5.03 -30.69 25.84
C ASN A 75 -5.90 -31.84 25.31
N LYS A 76 -5.28 -32.93 24.84
CA LYS A 76 -5.90 -34.26 24.91
C LYS A 76 -4.85 -35.37 24.74
N GLN A 77 -4.33 -35.89 25.85
CA GLN A 77 -4.17 -37.33 26.03
C GLN A 77 -3.90 -37.58 27.53
N ILE A 78 -4.95 -38.05 28.19
CA ILE A 78 -4.91 -38.89 29.40
C ILE A 78 -4.00 -40.10 29.19
#